data_AF-A0A961VYL8-F1
#
_entry.id   AF-A0A961VYL8-F1
#
_cell.length_a   1.000
_cell.length_b   1.000
_cell.length_c   1.000
_cell.angle_alpha   90.00
_cell.angle_beta   90.00
_cell.angle_gamma   90.00
#
_symmetry.space_group_name_H-M   'P 1'
#
loop_
_entity.id
_entity.type
_entity.pdbx_description
1 polymer ?
#
loop_
_entity_poly.entity_id
_entity_poly.type
_entity_poly.pdbx_seq_one_letter_code
_entity_poly.pdbx_strand_id
1 'polypeptide(L)'
;MWTFDNTAVSATAAPRAGRVNLIAGLASLAAAAVLASSAASAQSKEAGIWYDDTGKGAVQVFPCDGKLCGRIVWLKEPLGDDGKPLYDGYNPNPNMRARPICGLQVLGGLTRQADGSWDEGWVYDPKVGKSYNAAIEVSGKYLTLTGYLGVRMLGQSFTWTKAPASLPNCMTSKAAAN
;
A
#
# COMPACT_ATOMS: atom_id res chain seq x y z
N MET A 1 70.49 45.78 22.66
CA MET A 1 69.97 46.95 21.93
C MET A 1 68.58 46.56 21.42
N TRP A 2 67.55 47.24 21.92
CA TRP A 2 66.23 47.59 21.33
C TRP A 2 65.74 46.84 20.05
N THR A 3 64.48 46.49 19.79
CA THR A 3 63.13 46.59 20.41
C THR A 3 62.08 46.05 19.40
N PHE A 4 60.82 45.89 19.85
CA PHE A 4 59.54 45.90 19.08
C PHE A 4 59.30 44.71 18.13
N ASP A 5 58.09 44.23 17.84
CA ASP A 5 56.73 44.58 18.23
C ASP A 5 55.79 43.37 18.03
N ASN A 6 54.61 43.54 18.62
CA ASN A 6 53.28 42.95 18.54
C ASN A 6 52.84 41.91 17.45
N THR A 7 51.84 41.13 17.90
CA THR A 7 50.60 40.65 17.23
C THR A 7 50.53 39.41 16.32
N ALA A 8 49.43 38.68 16.61
CA ALA A 8 48.58 37.84 15.75
C ALA A 8 49.04 36.38 15.52
N VAL A 9 48.18 35.37 15.32
CA VAL A 9 46.74 35.07 15.50
C VAL A 9 46.66 33.53 15.34
N SER A 10 45.73 32.89 16.07
CA SER A 10 45.07 31.58 15.88
C SER A 10 45.74 30.41 15.12
N ALA A 11 45.72 29.20 15.72
CA ALA A 11 44.78 28.12 15.35
C ALA A 11 45.16 26.74 15.97
N THR A 12 44.16 26.14 16.62
CA THR A 12 43.75 24.71 16.63
C THR A 12 44.78 23.59 16.85
N ALA A 13 44.58 22.78 17.91
CA ALA A 13 43.98 21.44 17.84
C ALA A 13 44.05 20.71 19.20
N ALA A 14 43.04 19.87 19.45
CA ALA A 14 42.72 19.17 20.69
C ALA A 14 43.63 17.94 20.98
N PRO A 15 43.24 17.01 21.87
CA PRO A 15 43.18 17.07 23.33
C PRO A 15 44.06 15.97 23.97
N ARG A 16 44.26 15.97 25.30
CA ARG A 16 44.23 14.73 26.11
C ARG A 16 44.32 14.94 27.62
N ALA A 17 43.43 14.21 28.29
CA ALA A 17 43.61 13.46 29.54
C ALA A 17 43.77 14.22 30.87
N GLY A 18 42.65 14.32 31.58
CA GLY A 18 42.44 13.52 32.80
C GLY A 18 42.82 14.13 34.16
N ARG A 19 41.79 14.28 35.02
CA ARG A 19 41.62 13.73 36.39
C ARG A 19 40.71 14.66 37.21
N VAL A 20 39.50 14.22 37.60
CA VAL A 20 39.09 13.59 38.88
C VAL A 20 38.55 14.60 39.93
N ASN A 21 37.27 14.39 40.24
CA ASN A 21 36.48 14.58 41.48
C ASN A 21 36.08 15.96 42.07
N LEU A 22 34.74 16.08 42.12
CA LEU A 22 33.86 16.53 43.22
C LEU A 22 33.96 17.96 43.75
N ILE A 23 32.96 18.81 43.44
CA ILE A 23 32.18 19.57 44.44
C ILE A 23 30.75 19.79 43.90
N ALA A 24 29.76 19.59 44.78
CA ALA A 24 28.33 19.75 44.57
C ALA A 24 27.89 21.19 44.24
N GLY A 25 26.84 21.34 43.42
CA GLY A 25 26.18 22.64 43.17
C GLY A 25 25.09 22.57 42.09
N LEU A 26 23.85 22.37 42.54
CA LEU A 26 22.53 22.77 41.99
C LEU A 26 22.31 22.99 40.48
N ALA A 27 21.25 22.34 39.98
CA ALA A 27 20.40 22.70 38.83
C ALA A 27 21.09 22.67 37.45
N SER A 28 20.81 21.69 36.59
CA SER A 28 19.51 21.59 35.93
C SER A 28 19.32 20.19 35.36
N LEU A 29 18.26 19.50 35.79
CA LEU A 29 17.80 18.27 35.16
C LEU A 29 17.12 18.65 33.84
N ALA A 30 17.89 18.83 32.77
CA ALA A 30 17.33 18.92 31.42
C ALA A 30 16.94 17.52 30.96
N ALA A 31 15.80 17.02 31.43
CA ALA A 31 15.16 15.84 30.87
C ALA A 31 14.66 16.21 29.48
N ALA A 32 15.48 15.95 28.45
CA ALA A 32 15.05 16.02 27.06
C ALA A 32 14.00 14.92 26.83
N ALA A 33 12.73 15.27 27.03
CA ALA A 33 11.62 14.43 26.65
C ALA A 33 11.61 14.32 25.12
N VAL A 34 12.18 13.23 24.61
CA VAL A 34 12.01 12.84 23.21
C VAL A 34 10.53 12.46 23.05
N LEU A 35 9.72 13.43 22.65
CA LEU A 35 8.36 13.20 22.19
C LEU A 35 8.46 12.41 20.88
N ALA A 36 8.46 11.08 20.99
CA ALA A 36 8.24 10.21 19.87
C ALA A 36 6.78 10.38 19.43
N SER A 37 6.53 11.33 18.53
CA SER A 37 5.26 11.44 17.82
C SER A 37 5.10 10.18 16.96
N SER A 38 4.34 9.21 17.44
CA SER A 38 3.82 8.12 16.62
C SER A 38 2.91 8.72 15.57
N ALA A 39 3.43 8.88 14.35
CA ALA A 39 2.59 9.16 13.19
C ALA A 39 1.65 7.95 13.02
N ALA A 40 0.42 8.08 13.50
CA ALA A 40 -0.64 7.16 13.16
C ALA A 40 -0.86 7.26 11.66
N SER A 41 -0.27 6.34 10.89
CA SER A 41 -0.56 6.18 9.47
C SER A 41 -2.03 5.83 9.35
N ALA A 42 -2.89 6.82 9.10
CA ALA A 42 -4.26 6.58 8.72
C ALA A 42 -4.22 5.74 7.43
N GLN A 43 -4.58 4.47 7.55
CA GLN A 43 -4.71 3.58 6.40
C GLN A 43 -5.67 4.23 5.41
N SER A 44 -5.27 4.32 4.14
CA SER A 44 -6.07 5.00 3.13
C SER A 44 -7.49 4.42 3.09
N LYS A 45 -8.52 5.25 2.91
CA LYS A 45 -9.94 4.82 2.97
C LYS A 45 -10.25 3.70 1.96
N GLU A 46 -9.48 3.65 0.88
CA GLU A 46 -9.53 2.65 -0.19
C GLU A 46 -8.92 1.32 0.23
N ALA A 47 -7.90 1.32 1.09
CA ALA A 47 -7.28 0.09 1.53
C ALA A 47 -8.26 -0.78 2.34
N GLY A 48 -8.20 -2.08 2.09
CA GLY A 48 -9.08 -3.06 2.72
C GLY A 48 -9.67 -4.05 1.71
N ILE A 49 -10.61 -4.87 2.18
CA ILE A 49 -11.27 -5.88 1.36
C ILE A 49 -12.63 -5.35 0.92
N TRP A 50 -12.95 -5.55 -0.34
CA TRP A 50 -14.18 -5.09 -0.97
C TRP A 50 -14.81 -6.25 -1.72
N TYR A 51 -16.10 -6.51 -1.49
CA TYR A 51 -16.88 -7.39 -2.37
C TYR A 51 -17.08 -6.70 -3.72
N ASP A 52 -16.95 -7.47 -4.79
CA ASP A 52 -17.30 -7.01 -6.12
C ASP A 52 -18.79 -6.69 -6.24
N ASP A 53 -19.19 -6.07 -7.35
CA ASP A 53 -20.57 -5.68 -7.65
C ASP A 53 -21.53 -6.87 -7.71
N THR A 54 -21.01 -8.08 -7.91
CA THR A 54 -21.80 -9.32 -7.94
C THR A 54 -21.95 -9.98 -6.57
N GLY A 55 -21.15 -9.59 -5.58
CA GLY A 55 -21.05 -10.25 -4.28
C GLY A 55 -20.48 -11.67 -4.34
N LYS A 56 -19.86 -12.06 -5.46
CA LYS A 56 -19.29 -13.42 -5.67
C LYS A 56 -17.78 -13.45 -5.59
N GLY A 57 -17.12 -12.31 -5.63
CA GLY A 57 -15.69 -12.16 -5.39
C GLY A 57 -15.39 -11.07 -4.37
N ALA A 58 -14.20 -11.11 -3.78
CA ALA A 58 -13.68 -9.98 -3.03
C ALA A 58 -12.23 -9.67 -3.40
N VAL A 59 -11.94 -8.38 -3.52
CA VAL A 59 -10.63 -7.84 -3.87
C VAL A 59 -10.07 -7.10 -2.65
N GLN A 60 -8.85 -7.46 -2.26
CA GLN A 60 -8.09 -6.65 -1.33
C GLN A 60 -7.43 -5.53 -2.12
N VAL A 61 -7.75 -4.30 -1.78
CA VAL A 61 -7.11 -3.07 -2.26
C VAL A 61 -6.03 -2.69 -1.25
N PHE A 62 -4.81 -2.42 -1.72
CA PHE A 62 -3.64 -2.16 -0.88
C PHE A 62 -2.62 -1.25 -1.57
N PRO A 63 -1.82 -0.47 -0.81
CA PRO A 63 -0.72 0.31 -1.38
C PRO A 63 0.38 -0.58 -1.99
N CYS A 64 0.93 -0.18 -3.13
CA CYS A 64 2.02 -0.86 -3.82
C CYS A 64 2.93 0.18 -4.51
N ASP A 65 4.22 0.26 -4.17
CA ASP A 65 5.19 1.17 -4.82
C ASP A 65 4.69 2.63 -4.96
N GLY A 66 4.09 3.18 -3.90
CA GLY A 66 3.51 4.53 -3.89
C GLY A 66 2.22 4.70 -4.71
N LYS A 67 1.68 3.60 -5.25
CA LYS A 67 0.43 3.50 -6.01
C LYS A 67 -0.60 2.64 -5.26
N LEU A 68 -1.76 2.44 -5.86
CA LEU A 68 -2.78 1.52 -5.36
C LEU A 68 -2.89 0.29 -6.26
N CYS A 69 -2.93 -0.89 -5.65
CA CYS A 69 -3.11 -2.17 -6.32
C CYS A 69 -4.28 -2.94 -5.70
N GLY A 70 -4.69 -4.01 -6.37
CA GLY A 70 -5.70 -4.91 -5.84
C GLY A 70 -5.57 -6.32 -6.36
N ARG A 71 -5.85 -7.29 -5.48
CA ARG A 71 -5.80 -8.72 -5.79
C ARG A 71 -7.04 -9.43 -5.28
N ILE A 72 -7.45 -10.48 -5.98
CA ILE A 72 -8.57 -11.33 -5.55
C ILE A 72 -8.14 -12.10 -4.30
N VAL A 73 -8.92 -11.99 -3.23
CA VAL A 73 -8.63 -12.66 -1.94
C VAL A 73 -9.73 -13.60 -1.48
N TRP A 74 -10.91 -13.55 -2.11
CA TRP A 74 -12.00 -14.47 -1.82
C TRP A 74 -12.89 -14.66 -3.04
N LEU A 75 -13.46 -15.85 -3.14
CA LEU A 75 -14.44 -16.25 -4.14
C LEU A 75 -15.52 -17.06 -3.43
N LYS A 76 -16.78 -16.83 -3.79
CA LYS A 76 -17.90 -17.63 -3.28
C LYS A 76 -17.76 -19.10 -3.69
N GLU A 77 -17.30 -19.33 -4.92
CA GLU A 77 -17.03 -20.63 -5.52
C GLU A 77 -15.56 -20.64 -5.97
N PRO A 78 -14.63 -21.03 -5.09
CA PRO A 78 -13.19 -20.96 -5.38
C PRO A 78 -12.66 -22.14 -6.21
N LEU A 79 -13.46 -23.19 -6.36
CA LEU A 79 -13.14 -24.41 -7.11
C LEU A 79 -14.09 -24.55 -8.30
N GLY A 80 -13.58 -25.11 -9.40
CA GLY A 80 -14.42 -25.55 -10.52
C GLY A 80 -15.08 -26.90 -10.25
N ASP A 81 -15.87 -27.36 -11.21
CA ASP A 81 -16.59 -28.64 -11.13
C ASP A 81 -15.65 -29.85 -10.98
N ASP A 82 -14.40 -29.73 -11.41
CA ASP A 82 -13.36 -30.74 -11.27
C ASP A 82 -12.66 -30.73 -9.90
N GLY A 83 -13.14 -29.90 -8.96
CA GLY A 83 -12.58 -29.73 -7.62
C GLY A 83 -11.24 -28.98 -7.59
N LYS A 84 -10.75 -28.46 -8.71
CA LYS A 84 -9.49 -27.71 -8.76
C LYS A 84 -9.74 -26.21 -8.62
N PRO A 85 -8.71 -25.43 -8.22
CA PRO A 85 -8.81 -23.97 -8.20
C PRO A 85 -9.23 -23.42 -9.56
N LEU A 86 -9.95 -22.30 -9.56
CA LEU A 86 -10.16 -21.54 -10.80
C LEU A 86 -8.83 -20.97 -11.30
N TYR A 87 -8.63 -21.00 -12.61
CA TYR A 87 -7.43 -20.49 -13.29
C TYR A 87 -7.79 -19.37 -14.28
N ASP A 88 -6.80 -18.55 -14.64
CA ASP A 88 -6.92 -17.43 -15.59
C ASP A 88 -7.04 -17.90 -17.06
N GLY A 89 -7.95 -18.84 -17.32
CA GLY A 89 -8.05 -19.56 -18.60
C GLY A 89 -8.35 -18.66 -19.81
N TYR A 90 -8.98 -17.50 -19.60
CA TYR A 90 -9.29 -16.54 -20.66
C TYR A 90 -8.13 -15.60 -20.99
N ASN A 91 -6.98 -15.71 -20.31
CA ASN A 91 -5.85 -14.83 -20.58
C ASN A 91 -5.40 -14.92 -22.06
N PRO A 92 -5.22 -13.79 -22.76
CA PRO A 92 -4.76 -13.81 -24.14
C PRO A 92 -3.35 -14.41 -24.29
N ASN A 93 -2.49 -14.30 -23.27
CA ASN A 93 -1.19 -14.96 -23.23
C ASN A 93 -1.34 -16.40 -22.66
N PRO A 94 -1.08 -17.45 -23.47
CA PRO A 94 -1.20 -18.84 -23.02
C PRO A 94 -0.35 -19.17 -21.79
N ASN A 95 0.83 -18.54 -21.67
CA ASN A 95 1.75 -18.78 -20.53
C ASN A 95 1.21 -18.24 -19.21
N MET A 96 0.19 -17.38 -19.25
CA MET A 96 -0.43 -16.77 -18.07
C MET A 96 -1.73 -17.47 -17.65
N ARG A 97 -2.21 -18.45 -18.44
CA ARG A 97 -3.50 -19.14 -18.19
C ARG A 97 -3.49 -20.10 -17.02
N ALA A 98 -2.31 -20.58 -16.61
CA ALA A 98 -2.16 -21.49 -15.48
C ALA A 98 -2.12 -20.77 -14.11
N ARG A 99 -2.27 -19.44 -14.08
CA ARG A 99 -2.27 -18.67 -12.84
C ARG A 99 -3.61 -18.88 -12.11
N PRO A 100 -3.62 -19.21 -10.82
CA PRO A 100 -4.85 -19.27 -10.03
C PRO A 100 -5.55 -17.91 -10.00
N ILE A 101 -6.89 -17.89 -10.06
CA ILE A 101 -7.70 -16.68 -9.88
C ILE A 101 -7.55 -16.15 -8.45
N CYS A 102 -7.50 -17.04 -7.46
CA CYS A 102 -7.19 -16.61 -6.10
C CYS A 102 -5.76 -16.07 -6.01
N GLY A 103 -5.61 -14.87 -5.43
CA GLY A 103 -4.32 -14.18 -5.33
C GLY A 103 -3.94 -13.40 -6.58
N LEU A 104 -4.70 -13.52 -7.68
CA LEU A 104 -4.42 -12.80 -8.92
C LEU A 104 -4.57 -11.30 -8.71
N GLN A 105 -3.53 -10.55 -9.09
CA GLN A 105 -3.60 -9.10 -9.14
C GLN A 105 -4.48 -8.67 -10.31
N VAL A 106 -5.53 -7.91 -10.01
CA VAL A 106 -6.54 -7.44 -10.97
C VAL A 106 -6.61 -5.92 -11.03
N LEU A 107 -5.95 -5.20 -10.12
CA LEU A 107 -5.82 -3.75 -10.15
C LEU A 107 -4.36 -3.35 -9.95
N GLY A 108 -3.93 -2.28 -10.60
CA GLY A 108 -2.60 -1.72 -10.39
C GLY A 108 -2.41 -0.37 -11.06
N GLY A 109 -1.27 0.26 -10.81
CA GLY A 109 -0.88 1.50 -11.50
C GLY A 109 -1.53 2.78 -10.98
N LEU A 110 -2.64 2.67 -10.23
CA LEU A 110 -3.48 3.78 -9.78
C LEU A 110 -2.67 4.84 -9.02
N THR A 111 -2.79 6.09 -9.47
CA THR A 111 -2.16 7.27 -8.89
C THR A 111 -3.20 8.14 -8.20
N ARG A 112 -2.81 8.73 -7.07
CA ARG A 112 -3.70 9.61 -6.30
C ARG A 112 -3.84 10.95 -7.01
N GLN A 113 -5.08 11.36 -7.23
CA GLN A 113 -5.44 12.61 -7.89
C GLN A 113 -5.60 13.75 -6.87
N ALA A 114 -5.67 15.00 -7.36
CA ALA A 114 -5.79 16.19 -6.53
C ALA A 114 -7.09 16.24 -5.73
N ASP A 115 -8.18 15.69 -6.27
CA ASP A 115 -9.50 15.57 -5.62
C ASP A 115 -9.56 14.42 -4.60
N GLY A 116 -8.47 13.66 -4.44
CA GLY A 116 -8.39 12.52 -3.53
C GLY A 116 -8.97 11.22 -4.09
N SER A 117 -9.41 11.18 -5.36
CA SER A 117 -9.68 9.95 -6.09
C SER A 117 -8.38 9.28 -6.56
N TRP A 118 -8.50 8.09 -7.14
CA TRP A 118 -7.40 7.38 -7.79
C TRP A 118 -7.73 7.14 -9.26
N ASP A 119 -6.76 7.34 -10.15
CA ASP A 119 -6.96 7.19 -11.62
C ASP A 119 -5.66 6.73 -12.28
N GLU A 120 -5.60 6.70 -13.62
CA GLU A 120 -4.44 6.31 -14.45
C GLU A 120 -3.93 4.88 -14.19
N GLY A 121 -4.76 4.07 -13.54
CA GLY A 121 -4.46 2.67 -13.28
C GLY A 121 -4.99 1.75 -14.36
N TRP A 122 -4.92 0.46 -14.08
CA TRP A 122 -5.52 -0.59 -14.90
C TRP A 122 -6.35 -1.54 -14.03
N VAL A 123 -7.37 -2.12 -14.66
CA VAL A 123 -8.14 -3.25 -14.15
C VAL A 123 -8.09 -4.40 -15.16
N TYR A 124 -7.87 -5.62 -14.69
CA TYR A 124 -7.95 -6.84 -15.50
C TYR A 124 -9.19 -7.65 -15.10
N ASP A 125 -10.02 -8.00 -16.07
CA ASP A 125 -11.15 -8.92 -15.89
C ASP A 125 -10.76 -10.33 -16.36
N PRO A 126 -10.48 -11.27 -15.43
CA PRO A 126 -10.14 -12.64 -15.78
C PRO A 126 -11.32 -13.43 -16.36
N LYS A 127 -12.57 -12.96 -16.23
CA LYS A 127 -13.75 -13.63 -16.81
C LYS A 127 -13.80 -13.49 -18.34
N VAL A 128 -13.14 -12.47 -18.88
CA VAL A 128 -13.10 -12.18 -20.33
C VAL A 128 -11.69 -11.98 -20.89
N GLY A 129 -10.66 -12.00 -20.03
CA GLY A 129 -9.25 -11.89 -20.45
C GLY A 129 -8.86 -10.49 -20.95
N LYS A 130 -9.51 -9.43 -20.46
CA LYS A 130 -9.29 -8.06 -20.94
C LYS A 130 -8.85 -7.12 -19.85
N SER A 131 -8.03 -6.14 -20.22
CA SER A 131 -7.62 -5.03 -19.36
C SER A 131 -8.22 -3.72 -19.84
N TYR A 132 -8.53 -2.84 -18.89
CA TYR A 132 -9.06 -1.50 -19.12
C TYR A 132 -8.30 -0.51 -18.25
N ASN A 133 -8.36 0.78 -18.59
CA ASN A 133 -7.93 1.82 -17.66
C ASN A 133 -8.89 1.84 -16.46
N ALA A 134 -8.38 2.20 -15.29
CA ALA A 134 -9.13 2.14 -14.04
C ALA A 134 -9.04 3.43 -13.24
N ALA A 135 -10.18 3.80 -12.64
CA ALA A 135 -10.28 4.81 -11.60
C ALA A 135 -11.05 4.27 -10.39
N ILE A 136 -10.69 4.74 -9.20
CA ILE A 136 -11.32 4.37 -7.93
C ILE A 136 -11.71 5.63 -7.15
N GLU A 137 -12.95 5.62 -6.65
CA GLU A 137 -13.44 6.60 -5.70
C GLU A 137 -14.12 5.89 -4.52
N VAL A 138 -13.93 6.41 -3.30
CA VAL A 138 -14.55 5.85 -2.09
C VAL A 138 -15.44 6.87 -1.41
N SER A 139 -16.68 6.45 -1.15
CA SER A 139 -17.71 7.18 -0.42
C SER A 139 -18.32 6.28 0.66
N GLY A 140 -17.93 6.52 1.92
CA GLY A 140 -18.36 5.72 3.07
C GLY A 140 -17.97 4.24 2.93
N LYS A 141 -18.98 3.37 2.85
CA LYS A 141 -18.81 1.91 2.73
C LYS A 141 -18.80 1.40 1.29
N TYR A 142 -18.81 2.31 0.31
CA TYR A 142 -18.85 2.01 -1.11
C TYR A 142 -17.55 2.44 -1.79
N LEU A 143 -17.09 1.59 -2.70
CA LEU A 143 -15.99 1.88 -3.60
C LEU A 143 -16.54 1.80 -5.03
N THR A 144 -16.42 2.88 -5.79
CA THR A 144 -16.77 2.89 -7.20
C THR A 144 -15.50 2.62 -8.01
N LEU A 145 -15.49 1.51 -8.75
CA LEU A 145 -14.46 1.19 -9.73
C LEU A 145 -14.98 1.55 -11.12
N THR A 146 -14.30 2.44 -11.83
CA THR A 146 -14.63 2.77 -13.22
C THR A 146 -13.60 2.17 -14.17
N GLY A 147 -14.03 1.26 -15.04
CA GLY A 147 -13.23 0.72 -16.14
C GLY A 147 -13.50 1.47 -17.45
N TYR A 148 -12.48 1.88 -18.19
CA TYR A 148 -12.65 2.67 -19.41
C TYR A 148 -11.58 2.44 -20.48
N LEU A 149 -11.86 2.87 -21.71
CA LEU A 149 -10.93 2.91 -22.84
C LEU A 149 -10.75 4.38 -23.28
N GLY A 150 -9.53 4.90 -23.19
CA GLY A 150 -9.24 6.30 -23.52
C GLY A 150 -9.69 7.26 -22.42
N VAL A 151 -10.93 7.75 -22.48
CA VAL A 151 -11.46 8.76 -21.52
C VAL A 151 -12.45 8.15 -20.52
N ARG A 152 -12.31 8.51 -19.24
CA ARG A 152 -13.13 7.97 -18.13
C ARG A 152 -14.63 8.20 -18.30
N MET A 153 -15.05 9.29 -18.92
CA MET A 153 -16.48 9.62 -19.13
C MET A 153 -17.24 8.62 -20.03
N LEU A 154 -16.53 7.82 -20.83
CA LEU A 154 -17.11 6.77 -21.67
C LEU A 154 -16.96 5.36 -21.04
N GLY A 155 -16.54 5.30 -19.78
CA GLY A 155 -16.34 4.07 -19.04
C GLY A 155 -17.62 3.47 -18.44
N GLN A 156 -17.45 2.32 -17.80
CA GLN A 156 -18.46 1.66 -16.99
C GLN A 156 -18.04 1.68 -15.52
N SER A 157 -18.99 1.93 -14.63
CA SER A 157 -18.75 2.00 -13.19
C SER A 157 -19.41 0.83 -12.47
N PHE A 158 -18.69 0.25 -11.52
CA PHE A 158 -19.10 -0.88 -10.70
C PHE A 158 -18.99 -0.47 -9.23
N THR A 159 -20.08 -0.67 -8.49
CA THR A 159 -20.12 -0.32 -7.07
C THR A 159 -19.79 -1.55 -6.23
N TRP A 160 -18.67 -1.47 -5.53
CA TRP A 160 -18.20 -2.47 -4.59
C TRP A 160 -18.61 -2.09 -3.16
N THR A 161 -18.76 -3.09 -2.30
CA THR A 161 -19.14 -2.88 -0.90
C THR A 161 -18.03 -3.35 0.04
N LYS A 162 -17.82 -2.63 1.14
CA LYS A 162 -16.78 -3.00 2.12
C LYS A 162 -17.06 -4.39 2.68
N ALA A 163 -16.08 -5.27 2.62
CA ALA A 163 -16.15 -6.61 3.20
C ALA A 163 -15.67 -6.59 4.66
N PRO A 164 -16.11 -7.54 5.51
CA PRO A 164 -15.60 -7.67 6.86
C PRO A 164 -14.11 -8.06 6.85
N ALA A 165 -13.35 -7.59 7.83
CA ALA A 165 -11.93 -7.93 7.97
C ALA A 165 -11.69 -9.43 8.21
N SER A 166 -12.70 -10.15 8.72
CA SER A 166 -12.67 -11.58 8.99
C SER A 166 -13.06 -12.46 7.79
N LEU A 167 -13.17 -11.89 6.58
CA LEU A 167 -13.47 -12.68 5.38
C LEU A 167 -12.41 -13.78 5.20
N PRO A 168 -12.79 -15.06 5.07
CA PRO A 168 -11.85 -16.13 4.80
C PRO A 168 -11.05 -15.79 3.54
N ASN A 169 -9.74 -15.88 3.59
CA ASN A 169 -8.94 -15.63 2.39
C ASN A 169 -8.69 -16.96 1.66
N CYS A 170 -8.69 -16.93 0.33
CA CYS A 170 -8.53 -18.15 -0.46
C CYS A 170 -7.09 -18.71 -0.47
N MET A 171 -6.14 -18.07 0.22
CA MET A 171 -4.83 -18.66 0.54
C MET A 171 -4.86 -19.51 1.81
N THR A 172 -5.72 -19.17 2.78
CA THR A 172 -5.90 -19.90 4.04
C THR A 172 -6.81 -21.12 3.88
N SER A 173 -7.73 -21.11 2.91
CA SER A 173 -8.57 -22.29 2.62
C SER A 173 -7.78 -23.44 1.96
N LYS A 174 -6.72 -23.13 1.19
CA LYS A 174 -5.82 -24.15 0.61
C LYS A 174 -4.99 -24.88 1.67
N ALA A 175 -4.71 -24.24 2.81
CA ALA A 175 -3.95 -24.84 3.91
C ALA A 175 -4.78 -25.81 4.78
N ALA A 176 -6.11 -25.75 4.72
CA ALA A 176 -7.01 -26.60 5.52
C ALA A 176 -7.44 -27.90 4.81
N ALA A 177 -6.96 -28.13 3.58
CA ALA A 177 -7.31 -29.27 2.74
C ALA A 177 -6.18 -30.29 2.53
N ASN A 178 -5.08 -30.18 3.31
CA ASN A 178 -3.97 -31.13 3.34
C ASN A 178 -3.84 -31.74 4.73
#